data_AF-A0A7S3YKR0-F1
#
_entry.id   AF-A0A7S3YKR0-F1
#
_cell.length_a   1.000
_cell.length_b   1.000
_cell.length_c   1.000
_cell.angle_alpha   90.00
_cell.angle_beta   90.00
_cell.angle_gamma   90.00
#
_symmetry.space_group_name_H-M   'P 1'
#
loop_
_entity.id
_entity.type
_entity.pdbx_description
1 polymer ?
#
loop_
_entity_poly.entity_id
_entity_poly.type
_entity_poly.pdbx_seq_one_letter_code
_entity_poly.pdbx_strand_id
1 'polypeptide(L)'
;MEARFIKDQLEGLLKEKGVQPDDIFLDSDNLHDLGELLNEVRRSDNLLLFLTRGVLTRPWVLLELHTALQQGINIIPLNIYSKQRAFDFDDAAKMKTDFSNGPGVTQDCIKELEAKGVGVARVQEVVAHV
;
A
#
# COMPACT_ATOMS: atom_id res chain seq x y z
N MET A 1 -8.15 -8.41 9.98
CA MET A 1 -7.80 -9.36 11.04
C MET A 1 -6.30 -9.62 11.03
N GLU A 2 -5.70 -9.91 9.88
CA GLU A 2 -4.25 -10.14 9.71
C GLU A 2 -3.40 -8.89 9.96
N ALA A 3 -3.76 -7.74 9.36
CA ALA A 3 -2.99 -6.51 9.54
C ALA A 3 -2.96 -6.04 11.00
N ARG A 4 -4.11 -6.12 11.70
CA ARG A 4 -4.19 -5.89 13.15
C ARG A 4 -3.31 -6.85 13.94
N PHE A 5 -3.41 -8.14 13.67
CA PHE A 5 -2.59 -9.14 14.35
C PHE A 5 -1.10 -8.86 14.16
N ILE A 6 -0.66 -8.54 12.94
CA ILE A 6 0.74 -8.18 12.67
C ILE A 6 1.13 -6.89 13.38
N LYS A 7 0.25 -5.88 13.45
CA LYS A 7 0.47 -4.66 14.25
C LYS A 7 0.78 -5.03 15.70
N ASP A 8 -0.09 -5.80 16.34
CA ASP A 8 0.07 -6.20 17.74
C ASP A 8 1.38 -6.99 17.97
N GLN A 9 1.77 -7.84 17.01
CA GLN A 9 3.05 -8.57 17.08
C GLN A 9 4.25 -7.62 16.91
N LEU A 10 4.19 -6.67 15.98
CA LEU A 10 5.27 -5.70 15.75
C LEU A 10 5.46 -4.78 16.96
N GLU A 11 4.37 -4.33 17.59
CA GLU A 11 4.42 -3.56 18.83
C GLU A 11 5.18 -4.33 19.92
N GLY A 12 4.90 -5.63 20.09
CA GLY A 12 5.62 -6.48 21.04
C GLY A 12 7.10 -6.66 20.71
N LEU A 13 7.42 -6.95 19.44
CA LEU A 13 8.79 -7.24 18.99
C LEU A 13 9.68 -5.99 18.98
N LEU A 14 9.13 -4.83 18.64
CA LEU A 14 9.89 -3.60 18.49
C LEU A 14 9.98 -2.78 19.78
N LYS A 15 9.21 -3.15 20.82
CA LYS A 15 9.30 -2.55 22.15
C LYS A 15 10.72 -2.59 22.73
N GLU A 16 11.42 -3.70 22.57
CA GLU A 16 12.82 -3.84 23.03
C GLU A 16 13.81 -2.99 22.22
N LYS A 17 13.38 -2.53 21.04
CA LYS A 17 14.13 -1.61 20.17
C LYS A 17 13.78 -0.14 20.42
N GLY A 18 12.91 0.15 21.39
CA GLY A 18 12.50 1.51 21.75
C GLY A 18 11.39 2.09 20.88
N VAL A 19 10.79 1.29 19.99
CA VAL A 19 9.62 1.68 19.20
C VAL A 19 8.39 1.61 20.09
N GLN A 20 7.61 2.69 20.11
CA GLN A 20 6.35 2.79 20.85
C GLN A 20 5.19 2.33 19.98
N PRO A 21 4.05 1.89 20.57
CA PRO A 21 2.87 1.52 19.79
C PRO A 21 2.36 2.61 18.85
N ASP A 22 2.47 3.88 19.28
CA ASP A 22 2.06 5.05 18.47
C ASP A 22 2.97 5.31 17.26
N ASP A 23 4.16 4.67 17.20
CA ASP A 23 5.06 4.71 16.05
C ASP A 23 4.64 3.71 14.95
N ILE A 24 3.67 2.83 15.22
CA ILE A 24 3.17 1.84 14.27
C ILE A 24 1.76 2.26 13.83
N PHE A 25 1.69 2.79 12.62
CA PHE A 25 0.45 3.21 11.99
C PHE A 25 -0.21 2.07 11.20
N LEU A 26 -1.55 1.98 11.28
CA LEU A 26 -2.36 1.09 10.44
C LEU A 26 -3.49 1.89 9.80
N ASP A 27 -3.59 1.84 8.47
CA ASP A 27 -4.57 2.56 7.64
C ASP A 27 -6.03 2.32 8.06
N SER A 28 -6.34 1.15 8.62
CA SER A 28 -7.67 0.79 9.10
C SER A 28 -8.06 1.41 10.46
N ASP A 29 -7.19 2.20 11.10
CA ASP A 29 -7.41 2.79 12.44
C ASP A 29 -8.28 4.07 12.41
N ASN A 30 -9.33 4.09 11.58
CA ASN A 30 -10.29 5.19 11.35
C ASN A 30 -9.80 6.37 10.49
N LEU A 31 -8.91 6.17 9.52
CA LEU A 31 -8.64 7.24 8.56
C LEU A 31 -9.76 7.43 7.53
N HIS A 32 -10.31 8.64 7.51
CA HIS A 32 -11.27 9.12 6.51
C HIS A 32 -10.68 10.24 5.65
N ASP A 33 -9.51 10.76 6.02
CA ASP A 33 -8.83 11.84 5.33
C ASP A 33 -7.55 11.34 4.63
N LEU A 34 -7.51 11.52 3.31
CA LEU A 34 -6.37 11.12 2.49
C LEU A 34 -5.11 11.95 2.81
N GLY A 35 -5.26 13.22 3.18
CA GLY A 35 -4.14 14.08 3.53
C GLY A 35 -3.40 13.58 4.77
N GLU A 36 -4.16 13.19 5.80
CA GLU A 36 -3.63 12.54 7.00
C GLU A 36 -2.91 11.22 6.66
N LEU A 37 -3.51 10.37 5.81
CA LEU A 37 -2.90 9.10 5.39
C LEU A 37 -1.53 9.31 4.77
N LEU A 38 -1.46 10.22 3.81
CA LEU A 38 -0.21 10.48 3.10
C LEU A 38 0.82 11.19 4.00
N ASN A 39 0.39 11.97 4.99
CA ASN A 39 1.29 12.55 5.99
C ASN A 39 1.90 11.49 6.90
N GLU A 40 1.11 10.50 7.34
CA GLU A 40 1.63 9.37 8.12
C GLU A 40 2.63 8.55 7.30
N VAL A 41 2.35 8.32 6.01
CA VAL A 41 3.34 7.71 5.11
C VAL A 41 4.62 8.55 5.08
N ARG A 42 4.56 9.86 4.81
CA ARG A 42 5.75 10.72 4.74
C ARG A 42 6.59 10.74 6.01
N ARG A 43 5.98 10.49 7.18
CA ARG A 43 6.66 10.45 8.48
C ARG A 43 7.22 9.08 8.84
N SER A 44 6.89 8.05 8.06
CA SER A 44 7.30 6.67 8.31
C SER A 44 8.67 6.36 7.73
N ASP A 45 9.48 5.57 8.45
CA ASP A 45 10.74 5.02 7.93
C ASP A 45 10.51 3.83 6.98
N ASN A 46 9.42 3.08 7.21
CA ASN A 46 9.08 1.87 6.46
C ASN A 46 7.58 1.81 6.18
N LEU A 47 7.21 1.30 5.01
CA LEU A 47 5.83 0.99 4.64
C LEU A 47 5.68 -0.51 4.42
N LEU A 48 4.83 -1.16 5.22
CA LEU A 48 4.53 -2.58 5.07
C LEU A 48 3.33 -2.77 4.14
N LEU A 49 3.56 -3.33 2.96
CA LEU A 49 2.48 -3.62 2.01
C LEU A 49 2.01 -5.06 2.15
N PHE A 50 0.79 -5.25 2.63
CA PHE A 50 0.17 -6.57 2.72
C PHE A 50 -0.29 -7.01 1.31
N LEU A 51 0.46 -7.93 0.71
CA LEU A 51 0.14 -8.47 -0.61
C LEU A 51 -1.11 -9.35 -0.50
N THR A 52 -2.25 -8.77 -0.85
CA THR A 52 -3.55 -9.42 -0.90
C THR A 52 -4.22 -9.16 -2.26
N ARG A 53 -5.17 -10.01 -2.64
CA ARG A 53 -5.90 -9.86 -3.91
C ARG A 53 -6.48 -8.45 -4.06
N GLY A 54 -6.21 -7.81 -5.19
CA GLY A 54 -6.75 -6.49 -5.51
C GLY A 54 -6.11 -5.33 -4.74
N VAL A 55 -5.06 -5.55 -3.96
CA VAL A 55 -4.39 -4.46 -3.23
C VAL A 55 -3.88 -3.36 -4.17
N LEU A 56 -3.38 -3.75 -5.35
CA LEU A 56 -2.89 -2.85 -6.40
C LEU A 56 -3.99 -2.21 -7.26
N THR A 57 -5.27 -2.47 -6.96
CA THR A 57 -6.39 -1.79 -7.63
C THR A 57 -7.07 -0.76 -6.73
N ARG A 58 -6.62 -0.64 -5.47
CA ARG A 58 -7.12 0.34 -4.49
C ARG A 58 -6.41 1.68 -4.69
N PRO A 59 -7.13 2.76 -5.05
CA PRO A 59 -6.53 4.07 -5.32
C PRO A 59 -5.67 4.58 -4.16
N TRP A 60 -6.15 4.44 -2.92
CA TRP A 60 -5.44 4.97 -1.75
C TRP A 60 -4.12 4.23 -1.52
N VAL A 61 -4.11 2.91 -1.69
CA VAL A 61 -2.88 2.11 -1.58
C VAL A 61 -1.86 2.54 -2.63
N LEU A 62 -2.30 2.78 -3.86
CA LEU A 62 -1.42 3.26 -4.93
C LEU A 62 -0.87 4.67 -4.64
N LEU A 63 -1.65 5.53 -3.99
CA LEU A 63 -1.20 6.86 -3.54
C LEU A 63 -0.21 6.78 -2.37
N GLU A 64 -0.41 5.86 -1.44
CA GLU A 64 0.53 5.57 -0.34
C GLU A 64 1.86 5.07 -0.91
N LEU A 65 1.83 4.07 -1.80
CA LEU A 65 3.02 3.54 -2.46
C LEU A 65 3.72 4.60 -3.31
N HIS A 66 2.97 5.42 -4.05
CA HIS A 66 3.51 6.55 -4.79
C HIS A 66 4.24 7.53 -3.86
N THR A 67 3.62 7.88 -2.74
CA THR A 67 4.20 8.79 -1.74
C THR A 67 5.46 8.20 -1.12
N ALA A 68 5.44 6.91 -0.75
CA ALA A 68 6.59 6.21 -0.22
C ALA A 68 7.77 6.22 -1.19
N LEU A 69 7.55 5.89 -2.46
CA LEU A 69 8.60 5.95 -3.50
C LEU A 69 9.13 7.38 -3.70
N GLN A 70 8.28 8.40 -3.60
CA GLN A 70 8.72 9.78 -3.71
C GLN A 70 9.58 10.25 -2.55
N GLN A 71 9.35 9.74 -1.36
CA GLN A 71 10.13 10.07 -0.16
C GLN A 71 11.33 9.13 0.06
N GLY A 72 11.50 8.09 -0.79
CA GLY A 72 12.54 7.09 -0.60
C GLY A 72 12.29 6.18 0.61
N ILE A 73 11.03 6.04 1.03
CA ILE A 73 10.62 5.19 2.15
C ILE A 73 10.77 3.72 1.73
N ASN A 74 11.30 2.90 2.64
CA ASN A 74 11.49 1.48 2.40
C ASN A 74 10.14 0.75 2.36
N ILE A 75 9.76 0.24 1.19
CA ILE A 75 8.54 -0.55 1.01
C ILE A 75 8.86 -2.03 1.22
N ILE A 76 8.21 -2.63 2.21
CA ILE A 76 8.39 -4.04 2.58
C ILE A 76 7.12 -4.82 2.17
N PRO A 77 7.13 -5.53 1.03
CA PRO A 77 6.01 -6.37 0.64
C PRO A 77 5.94 -7.62 1.53
N LEU A 78 4.77 -7.84 2.13
CA LEU A 78 4.46 -9.00 2.96
C LEU A 78 3.48 -9.91 2.23
N ASN A 79 3.98 -11.04 1.75
CA ASN A 79 3.14 -12.06 1.13
C ASN A 79 2.30 -12.80 2.18
N ILE A 80 0.99 -12.64 2.12
CA ILE A 80 0.06 -13.32 3.03
C ILE A 80 -0.54 -14.55 2.33
N TYR A 81 -0.16 -15.73 2.81
CA TYR A 81 -0.74 -16.98 2.33
C TYR A 81 -2.18 -17.14 2.82
N SER A 82 -3.14 -16.90 1.94
CA SER A 82 -4.57 -17.05 2.22
C SER A 82 -5.27 -17.76 1.06
N LYS A 83 -6.09 -18.77 1.33
CA LYS A 83 -6.85 -19.48 0.29
C LYS A 83 -7.82 -18.58 -0.50
N GLN A 84 -8.29 -17.49 0.12
CA GLN A 84 -9.33 -16.63 -0.46
C GLN A 84 -8.81 -15.26 -0.89
N ARG A 85 -7.74 -14.77 -0.27
CA ARG A 85 -7.23 -13.39 -0.45
C ARG A 85 -5.78 -13.32 -0.87
N ALA A 86 -5.19 -14.44 -1.31
CA ALA A 86 -3.83 -14.46 -1.82
C ALA A 86 -3.64 -13.42 -2.93
N PHE A 87 -2.49 -12.76 -2.89
CA PHE A 87 -2.03 -11.89 -3.96
C PHE A 87 -1.88 -12.67 -5.26
N ASP A 88 -2.27 -12.04 -6.37
CA ASP A 88 -2.13 -12.61 -7.69
C ASP A 88 -0.93 -11.97 -8.39
N PHE A 89 0.16 -12.72 -8.46
CA PHE A 89 1.41 -12.26 -9.07
C PHE A 89 1.30 -12.13 -10.59
N ASP A 90 0.41 -12.90 -11.24
CA ASP A 90 0.21 -12.83 -12.68
C ASP A 90 -0.57 -11.56 -13.05
N ASP A 91 -1.57 -11.21 -12.25
CA ASP A 91 -2.30 -9.96 -12.42
C ASP A 91 -1.42 -8.75 -12.15
N ALA A 92 -0.57 -8.80 -11.12
CA ALA A 92 0.43 -7.77 -10.86
C ALA A 92 1.41 -7.63 -12.03
N ALA A 93 1.90 -8.75 -12.60
CA ALA A 93 2.79 -8.71 -13.76
C ALA A 93 2.13 -8.05 -14.99
N LYS A 94 0.84 -8.28 -15.23
CA LYS A 94 0.10 -7.59 -16.30
C LYS A 94 -0.01 -6.09 -16.02
N MET A 95 -0.33 -5.69 -14.79
CA MET A 95 -0.42 -4.28 -14.39
C MET A 95 0.91 -3.53 -14.52
N LYS A 96 2.06 -4.22 -14.36
CA LYS A 96 3.39 -3.63 -14.62
C LYS A 96 3.57 -3.26 -16.09
N THR A 97 2.95 -4.00 -17.00
CA THR A 97 3.04 -3.75 -18.46
C THR A 97 2.02 -2.75 -18.96
N ASP A 98 0.79 -2.83 -18.46
CA ASP A 98 -0.32 -1.92 -18.80
C ASP A 98 -1.25 -1.85 -17.59
N PHE A 99 -1.11 -0.77 -16.80
CA PHE A 99 -1.92 -0.59 -15.61
C PHE A 99 -3.40 -0.32 -15.97
N SER A 100 -3.67 0.49 -16.99
CA SER A 100 -5.03 0.91 -17.35
C SER A 100 -5.93 -0.26 -17.76
N ASN A 101 -5.37 -1.27 -18.41
CA ASN A 101 -6.09 -2.48 -18.81
C ASN A 101 -5.83 -3.67 -17.87
N GLY A 102 -5.21 -3.39 -16.71
CA GLY A 102 -4.89 -4.38 -15.70
C GLY A 102 -6.14 -5.04 -15.08
N PRO A 103 -6.07 -6.32 -14.68
CA PRO A 103 -7.20 -7.02 -14.08
C PRO A 103 -7.74 -6.31 -12.83
N GLY A 104 -9.03 -5.95 -12.84
CA GLY A 104 -9.68 -5.30 -11.70
C GLY A 104 -9.38 -3.80 -11.54
N VAL A 105 -8.62 -3.19 -12.45
CA VAL A 105 -8.48 -1.73 -12.52
C VAL A 105 -9.75 -1.15 -13.15
N THR A 106 -10.37 -0.20 -12.45
CA THR A 106 -11.61 0.45 -12.89
C THR A 106 -11.32 1.87 -13.37
N GLN A 107 -12.21 2.41 -14.21
CA GLN A 107 -12.11 3.82 -14.64
C GLN A 107 -12.25 4.79 -13.47
N ASP A 108 -13.01 4.44 -12.43
CA ASP A 108 -13.14 5.27 -11.23
C ASP A 108 -11.85 5.28 -10.41
N CYS A 109 -11.12 4.15 -10.35
CA CYS A 109 -9.79 4.09 -9.75
C CYS A 109 -8.82 5.06 -10.46
N ILE A 110 -8.78 5.03 -11.79
CA ILE A 110 -7.94 5.93 -12.60
C ILE A 110 -8.32 7.40 -12.35
N LYS A 111 -9.62 7.74 -12.40
CA LYS A 111 -10.08 9.11 -12.14
C LYS A 111 -9.72 9.59 -10.74
N GLU A 112 -9.81 8.72 -9.74
CA GLU A 112 -9.44 9.08 -8.37
C GLU A 112 -7.95 9.37 -8.25
N LEU A 113 -7.09 8.58 -8.90
CA LEU A 113 -5.64 8.83 -8.97
C LEU A 113 -5.32 10.15 -9.67
N GLU A 114 -5.95 10.40 -10.82
CA GLU A 114 -5.77 11.63 -11.60
C GLU A 114 -6.26 12.86 -10.84
N ALA A 115 -7.39 12.77 -10.14
CA ALA A 115 -7.91 13.84 -9.30
C ALA A 115 -6.96 14.21 -8.15
N LYS A 116 -6.04 13.32 -7.78
CA LYS A 116 -4.98 13.54 -6.79
C LYS A 116 -3.62 13.86 -7.43
N GLY A 117 -3.58 14.07 -8.74
CA GLY A 117 -2.39 14.48 -9.49
C GLY A 117 -1.46 13.34 -9.85
N VAL A 118 -1.88 12.08 -9.73
CA VAL A 118 -1.07 10.90 -10.05
C VAL A 118 -1.60 10.26 -11.33
N GLY A 119 -0.92 10.50 -12.45
CA GLY A 119 -1.28 9.91 -13.74
C GLY A 119 -0.94 8.43 -13.85
N VAL A 120 -1.63 7.72 -14.74
CA VAL A 120 -1.45 6.27 -14.99
C VAL A 120 0.00 5.84 -15.16
N ALA A 121 0.78 6.58 -15.96
CA ALA A 121 2.19 6.26 -16.20
C ALA A 121 2.99 6.18 -14.89
N ARG A 122 2.70 7.10 -13.96
CA ARG A 122 3.34 7.13 -12.64
C ARG A 122 2.90 5.95 -11.78
N VAL A 123 1.63 5.57 -11.85
CA VAL A 123 1.09 4.42 -11.12
C VAL A 123 1.69 3.10 -11.63
N GLN A 124 1.87 2.97 -12.93
CA GLN A 124 2.54 1.81 -13.51
C GLN A 124 3.98 1.67 -13.01
N GLU A 125 4.72 2.77 -12.90
CA GLU A 125 6.04 2.77 -12.26
C GLU A 125 5.95 2.31 -10.80
N VAL A 126 4.96 2.79 -10.04
CA VAL A 126 4.75 2.37 -8.64
C VAL A 126 4.54 0.85 -8.54
N VAL A 127 3.66 0.30 -9.37
CA VAL A 127 3.38 -1.14 -9.41
C VAL A 127 4.61 -1.96 -9.80
N ALA A 128 5.50 -1.40 -10.63
CA ALA A 128 6.75 -2.07 -11.00
C ALA A 128 7.74 -2.26 -9.83
N HIS A 129 7.63 -1.45 -8.76
CA HIS A 129 8.49 -1.52 -7.57
C HIS A 129 7.99 -2.51 -6.51
N VAL A 130 6.80 -3.08 -6.69
CA VAL A 130 6.20 -4.11 -5.82
C VAL A 130 6.48 -5.49 -6.37
#